data_AF-A0A379ALK3-F1
#
_entry.id   AF-A0A379ALK3-F1
#
_cell.length_a   1.000
_cell.length_b   1.000
_cell.length_c   1.000
_cell.angle_alpha   90.00
_cell.angle_beta   90.00
_cell.angle_gamma   90.00
#
_symmetry.space_group_name_H-M   'P 1'
#
loop_
_entity.id
_entity.type
_entity.pdbx_description
1 polymer ?
#
loop_
_entity_poly.entity_id
_entity_poly.type
_entity_poly.pdbx_seq_one_letter_code
_entity_poly.pdbx_strand_id
1 'polypeptide(L)'
;MFLKLLRAVVLGLIVAGILLAALPALRMGSDALYNHENITDETPFSFNQGVRRAVPAVVNVYNRSAHGNNNRGITTPGFRGDHECKRLHPYQ
;
A
#
# COMPACT_ATOMS: atom_id res chain seq x y z
N MET A 1 -55.93 6.02 7.96
CA MET A 1 -54.62 6.65 7.66
C MET A 1 -53.54 5.61 7.35
N PHE A 2 -53.41 4.52 8.11
CA PHE A 2 -52.41 3.44 7.92
C PHE A 2 -52.43 2.71 6.56
N LEU A 3 -53.61 2.55 5.94
CA LEU A 3 -53.74 1.92 4.61
C LEU A 3 -52.94 2.67 3.52
N LYS A 4 -52.73 3.99 3.69
CA LYS A 4 -51.88 4.80 2.81
C LYS A 4 -50.39 4.50 3.02
N LEU A 5 -49.98 4.23 4.26
CA LEU A 5 -48.61 3.84 4.60
C LEU A 5 -48.29 2.43 4.11
N LEU A 6 -49.22 1.48 4.29
CA LEU A 6 -49.05 0.10 3.79
C LEU A 6 -48.80 0.10 2.28
N ARG A 7 -49.57 0.89 1.51
CA ARG A 7 -49.37 1.02 0.06
C ARG A 7 -47.98 1.57 -0.29
N ALA A 8 -47.50 2.56 0.45
CA ALA A 8 -46.17 3.14 0.25
C ALA A 8 -45.05 2.15 0.57
N VAL A 9 -45.18 1.42 1.69
CA VAL A 9 -44.21 0.39 2.10
C VAL A 9 -44.18 -0.76 1.10
N VAL A 10 -45.33 -1.23 0.61
CA VAL A 10 -45.41 -2.30 -0.38
C VAL A 10 -44.74 -1.89 -1.69
N LEU A 11 -45.00 -0.68 -2.19
CA LEU A 11 -44.32 -0.18 -3.40
C LEU A 11 -42.80 -0.04 -3.19
N GLY A 12 -42.37 0.46 -2.04
CA GLY A 12 -40.95 0.54 -1.69
C GLY A 12 -40.29 -0.84 -1.60
N LEU A 13 -40.97 -1.83 -1.04
CA LEU A 13 -40.47 -3.20 -0.90
C LEU A 13 -40.37 -3.90 -2.26
N ILE A 14 -41.34 -3.68 -3.16
CA ILE A 14 -41.27 -4.19 -4.55
C ILE A 14 -40.05 -3.61 -5.27
N VAL A 15 -39.87 -2.29 -5.22
CA VAL A 15 -38.72 -1.62 -5.86
C VAL A 15 -37.40 -2.08 -5.24
N ALA A 16 -37.32 -2.13 -3.91
CA ALA A 16 -36.13 -2.60 -3.20
C ALA A 16 -35.82 -4.08 -3.49
N GLY A 17 -36.82 -4.94 -3.59
CA GLY A 17 -36.67 -6.35 -3.93
C GLY A 17 -36.15 -6.54 -5.36
N ILE A 18 -36.66 -5.77 -6.32
CA ILE A 18 -36.14 -5.75 -7.69
C ILE A 18 -34.68 -5.28 -7.70
N LEU A 19 -34.36 -4.21 -6.97
CA LEU A 19 -33.00 -3.71 -6.87
C LEU A 19 -32.07 -4.75 -6.24
N LEU A 20 -32.49 -5.40 -5.15
CA LEU A 20 -31.72 -6.43 -4.46
C LEU A 20 -31.52 -7.69 -5.32
N ALA A 21 -32.41 -7.98 -6.28
CA ALA A 21 -32.24 -9.07 -7.25
C ALA A 21 -31.41 -8.65 -8.48
N ALA A 22 -31.53 -7.40 -8.92
CA ALA A 22 -30.78 -6.85 -10.05
C ALA A 22 -29.32 -6.55 -9.68
N LEU A 23 -29.06 -6.07 -8.46
CA LEU A 23 -27.73 -5.78 -7.94
C LEU A 23 -26.78 -6.99 -7.97
N PRO A 24 -27.14 -8.21 -7.50
CA PRO A 24 -26.28 -9.38 -7.63
C PRO A 24 -26.10 -9.81 -9.08
N ALA A 25 -27.09 -9.64 -9.97
CA ALA A 25 -26.92 -9.94 -11.39
C ALA A 25 -25.93 -8.97 -12.08
N LEU A 26 -26.00 -7.68 -11.74
CA LEU A 26 -25.06 -6.66 -12.20
C LEU A 26 -23.68 -6.85 -11.54
N ARG A 27 -23.68 -7.28 -10.27
CA ARG A 27 -22.48 -7.54 -9.49
C ARG A 27 -21.75 -8.78 -9.97
N MET A 28 -22.45 -9.87 -10.31
CA MET A 28 -21.87 -11.07 -10.95
C MET A 28 -21.21 -10.74 -12.29
N GLY A 29 -21.78 -9.82 -13.07
CA GLY A 29 -21.14 -9.30 -14.28
C GLY A 29 -19.90 -8.43 -13.98
N SER A 30 -19.86 -7.74 -12.84
CA SER A 30 -18.71 -6.97 -12.38
C SER A 30 -17.68 -7.78 -11.59
N ASP A 31 -18.03 -8.90 -10.96
CA ASP A 31 -17.11 -9.81 -10.26
C ASP A 31 -16.23 -10.58 -11.28
N ALA A 32 -16.66 -10.66 -12.54
CA ALA A 32 -15.78 -11.09 -13.64
C ALA A 32 -14.73 -10.03 -14.03
N LEU A 33 -14.95 -8.75 -13.70
CA LEU A 33 -13.99 -7.66 -13.93
C LEU A 33 -13.19 -7.29 -12.67
N TYR A 34 -13.79 -7.44 -11.50
CA TYR A 34 -13.12 -7.47 -10.20
C TYR A 34 -12.73 -8.93 -9.95
N ASN A 35 -11.69 -9.37 -10.66
CA ASN A 35 -11.02 -10.64 -10.39
C ASN A 35 -11.09 -10.90 -8.88
N HIS A 36 -11.80 -11.96 -8.55
CA HIS A 36 -11.71 -12.62 -7.27
C HIS A 36 -10.27 -13.11 -7.14
N GLU A 37 -9.38 -12.21 -6.75
CA GLU A 37 -8.01 -12.51 -6.36
C GLU A 37 -8.11 -13.25 -5.03
N ASN A 38 -8.40 -14.54 -5.15
CA ASN A 38 -8.02 -15.61 -4.25
C ASN A 38 -8.23 -15.33 -2.75
N ILE A 39 -9.47 -15.41 -2.27
CA ILE A 39 -9.78 -15.53 -0.83
C ILE A 39 -9.48 -16.97 -0.36
N THR A 40 -8.28 -17.48 -0.64
CA THR A 40 -7.67 -18.59 0.12
C THR A 40 -6.37 -18.17 0.78
N ASP A 41 -5.81 -17.02 0.39
CA ASP A 41 -4.71 -16.35 1.06
C ASP A 41 -5.24 -14.98 1.47
N GLU A 42 -5.88 -14.92 2.63
CA GLU A 42 -6.33 -13.70 3.28
C GLU A 42 -5.13 -12.81 3.65
N THR A 43 -4.45 -12.26 2.65
CA THR A 43 -3.45 -11.22 2.87
C THR A 43 -4.23 -10.00 3.35
N PRO A 44 -4.06 -9.59 4.62
CA PRO A 44 -4.79 -8.44 5.14
C PRO A 44 -4.46 -7.23 4.27
N PHE A 45 -5.45 -6.37 4.02
CA PHE A 45 -5.24 -5.11 3.31
C PHE A 45 -4.06 -4.35 3.95
N SER A 46 -2.93 -4.29 3.24
CA SER A 46 -1.64 -3.90 3.81
C SER A 46 -0.96 -2.83 2.98
N PHE A 47 -0.71 -1.68 3.60
CA PHE A 47 0.06 -0.59 3.01
C PHE A 47 1.57 -0.91 2.89
N ASN A 48 2.00 -2.11 3.31
CA ASN A 48 3.40 -2.54 3.31
C ASN A 48 4.07 -2.39 1.94
N GLN A 49 3.35 -2.62 0.84
CA GLN A 49 3.88 -2.42 -0.51
C GLN A 49 4.31 -0.97 -0.76
N GLY A 50 3.48 0.00 -0.37
CA GLY A 50 3.79 1.43 -0.53
C GLY A 50 4.92 1.86 0.40
N VAL A 51 4.88 1.40 1.65
CA VAL A 51 5.90 1.69 2.66
C VAL A 51 7.26 1.17 2.21
N ARG A 52 7.39 -0.07 1.72
CA ARG A 52 8.69 -0.62 1.26
C ARG A 52 9.32 0.16 0.11
N ARG A 53 8.51 0.78 -0.76
CA ARG A 53 9.01 1.64 -1.85
C ARG A 53 9.44 3.02 -1.36
N ALA A 54 8.76 3.56 -0.34
CA ALA A 54 9.05 4.89 0.20
C ALA A 54 10.14 4.89 1.29
N VAL A 55 10.26 3.82 2.08
CA VAL A 55 11.25 3.66 3.16
C VAL A 55 12.69 3.94 2.74
N PRO A 56 13.22 3.47 1.58
CA PRO A 56 14.60 3.76 1.20
C PRO A 56 14.89 5.25 0.98
N ALA A 57 13.86 6.09 0.82
CA ALA A 57 14.02 7.54 0.69
C ALA A 57 14.04 8.28 2.03
N VAL A 58 13.71 7.61 3.15
CA VAL A 58 13.66 8.23 4.48
C VAL A 58 14.99 8.04 5.19
N VAL A 59 15.69 9.14 5.47
CA VAL A 59 16.98 9.14 6.20
C VAL A 59 16.82 9.79 7.58
N ASN A 60 17.53 9.23 8.55
CA ASN A 60 17.56 9.78 9.89
C ASN A 60 18.68 10.84 9.99
N VAL A 61 18.30 12.10 10.24
CA VAL A 61 19.21 13.23 10.28
C VAL A 61 19.40 13.67 11.72
N TYR A 62 20.62 13.53 12.22
CA TYR A 62 21.00 14.03 13.54
C TYR A 62 21.74 15.35 13.40
N ASN A 63 21.16 16.41 13.96
CA ASN A 63 21.85 17.69 14.09
C ASN A 63 22.83 17.62 15.26
N ARG A 64 24.13 17.74 14.99
CA ARG A 64 25.15 17.90 16.02
C ARG A 64 25.58 19.36 16.05
N SER A 65 25.19 20.09 17.10
CA SER A 65 25.74 21.42 17.36
C SER A 65 27.20 21.28 17.80
N ALA A 66 28.08 22.11 17.26
CA ALA A 66 29.52 22.11 17.56
C ALA A 66 29.87 22.53 19.00
N HIS A 67 28.88 22.59 19.91
CA HIS A 67 29.01 23.11 21.27
C HIS A 67 29.14 22.02 22.33
N GLY A 68 29.63 20.83 21.94
CA GLY A 68 29.80 19.71 22.85
C GLY A 68 31.02 18.89 22.46
N ASN A 69 32.18 19.32 22.96
CA ASN A 69 33.45 18.59 22.95
C ASN A 69 34.07 18.35 21.55
N ASN A 70 35.16 19.06 21.32
CA ASN A 70 36.07 18.94 20.18
C ASN A 70 36.46 17.47 19.91
N ASN A 71 36.83 17.20 18.65
CA ASN A 71 37.61 16.04 18.17
C ASN A 71 36.84 14.90 17.48
N ARG A 72 36.00 15.18 16.47
CA ARG A 72 35.76 14.22 15.38
C ARG A 72 35.25 14.92 14.13
N GLY A 73 36.20 15.18 13.23
CA GLY A 73 35.99 15.78 11.91
C GLY A 73 34.88 15.08 11.13
N ILE A 74 34.23 15.84 10.26
CA ILE A 74 33.26 15.33 9.29
C ILE A 74 34.07 14.49 8.29
N THR A 75 34.22 13.19 8.52
CA THR A 75 34.73 12.28 7.50
C THR A 75 33.55 11.92 6.60
N THR A 76 33.38 12.69 5.52
CA THR A 76 32.51 12.30 4.41
C THR A 76 32.91 10.89 3.96
N PRO A 77 32.03 9.87 4.06
CA PRO A 77 32.35 8.54 3.59
C PRO A 77 32.53 8.58 2.08
N GLY A 78 33.78 8.46 1.63
CA GLY A 78 34.15 7.81 0.37
C GLY A 78 33.56 8.36 -0.92
N PHE A 79 34.02 9.54 -1.36
CA PHE A 79 34.36 9.75 -2.77
C PHE A 79 35.88 9.89 -2.85
N ARG A 80 36.61 8.77 -2.71
CA ARG A 80 38.04 8.71 -3.01
C ARG A 80 38.18 7.97 -4.33
N GLY A 81 38.49 8.75 -5.37
CA GLY A 81 38.55 8.34 -6.76
C GLY A 81 39.31 7.04 -7.00
N ASP A 82 38.75 6.31 -7.95
CA ASP A 82 39.09 4.98 -8.38
C ASP A 82 40.43 5.02 -9.13
N HIS A 83 41.48 4.42 -8.57
CA HIS A 83 42.65 3.94 -9.32
C HIS A 83 43.28 2.74 -8.61
N GLU A 84 42.54 1.63 -8.46
CA GLU A 84 43.18 0.34 -8.24
C GLU A 84 42.26 -0.81 -8.68
N CYS A 85 42.21 -1.08 -9.99
CA CYS A 85 41.75 -2.38 -10.48
C CYS A 85 42.80 -3.43 -10.08
N LYS A 86 42.75 -3.88 -8.83
CA LYS A 86 43.54 -5.02 -8.37
C LYS A 86 42.99 -6.27 -9.03
N ARG A 87 43.65 -6.68 -10.13
CA ARG A 87 43.56 -8.03 -10.68
C ARG A 87 43.86 -9.02 -9.55
N LEU A 88 42.82 -9.70 -9.10
CA LEU A 88 42.96 -10.94 -8.33
C LEU A 88 43.59 -11.98 -9.27
N HIS A 89 44.86 -12.29 -9.04
CA HIS A 89 45.46 -13.51 -9.57
C HIS A 89 44.77 -14.71 -8.93
N PRO A 90 44.37 -15.73 -9.69
CA PRO A 90 43.89 -16.96 -9.10
C PRO A 90 45.09 -17.70 -8.49
N TYR A 91 44.83 -18.32 -7.35
CA TYR A 91 45.66 -19.35 -6.73
C TYR A 91 46.34 -20.26 -7.78
N GLN A 92 47.66 -20.13 -7.92
CA GLN A 92 48.69 -21.20 -7.88
C GLN A 92 50.07 -20.55 -7.77
#